data_AF-A0A5J4Q505-F1
#
_entry.id   AF-A0A5J4Q505-F1
#
_cell.length_a   1.000
_cell.length_b   1.000
_cell.length_c   1.000
_cell.angle_alpha   90.00
_cell.angle_beta   90.00
_cell.angle_gamma   90.00
#
_symmetry.space_group_name_H-M   'P 1'
#
loop_
_entity.id
_entity.type
_entity.pdbx_description
1 polymer ?
#
loop_
_entity_poly.entity_id
_entity_poly.type
_entity_poly.pdbx_seq_one_letter_code
_entity_poly.pdbx_strand_id
1 'polypeptide(L)'
;EMISDCVANALLSAREIAWSLKDKEKPLYISSIKKEENETVIAYRYLGMDNEYRIPFIDDASVENSLNCLATCCYLLIPPDLIAERMARLEPVAMRLEVKEGKNNCILVNDSYNSDLISLDIALDFLYRRSQDKPVKRTLILSDILETGQSSATIYRKVAQLTHSRSIDKVIGVGSDISSAASRFDIEKYFFSNTKAFLASNVFQELHDEIILIKGSRKFGFERISEELELKVHETILEINLNALIDNLNYYRSRLKPHTKIICMVKAFAYGAGAYEVAKTLQEHRVDYLAVAVADEGRDLREAGISASIIIMNPELSAFKTMFDHKLEPEVYNFYILDTLIKEAEKQGITNFPIHIKIDTGMHRLGFNPADMPRLVSRLKGQSAVIPRSVFSHLVGSDNTEFDDFTRKQIVLFEQASTELQEAYSYKILRHICNSAGIERFPEAQFDMVRLGIGLYGINPVDNSIIHNVSTLKTTILQIRDVPASETIGYSRKGTLTRDSRIAALPIGYADGLNRRLGNGHAYCLVKGQRAPYIGNICMDVSMIDVTGIDCKEGDRV
;
A
#
# COMPACT_ATOMS: atom_id res chain seq x y z
N GLU A 1 10.06 17.10 8.84
CA GLU A 1 9.77 18.43 9.39
C GLU A 1 8.27 18.61 9.41
N MET A 2 7.72 19.07 10.53
CA MET A 2 6.31 19.43 10.60
C MET A 2 6.08 20.64 9.69
N ILE A 3 4.89 20.75 9.09
CA ILE A 3 4.53 21.92 8.25
C ILE A 3 4.77 23.24 9.00
N SER A 4 4.59 23.26 10.32
CA SER A 4 4.89 24.41 11.18
C SER A 4 6.34 24.90 11.07
N ASP A 5 7.30 23.98 10.97
CA ASP A 5 8.72 24.31 10.98
C ASP A 5 9.14 24.88 9.62
N CYS A 6 8.61 24.31 8.54
CA CYS A 6 8.80 24.86 7.19
C CYS A 6 8.15 26.25 7.05
N VAL A 7 6.96 26.44 7.62
CA VAL A 7 6.24 27.73 7.61
C VAL A 7 6.99 28.79 8.42
N ALA A 8 7.54 28.43 9.58
CA ALA A 8 8.34 29.32 10.41
C ALA A 8 9.68 29.71 9.74
N ASN A 9 10.32 28.79 9.03
CA ASN A 9 11.59 29.01 8.35
C ASN A 9 11.44 29.78 7.02
N ALA A 10 10.25 29.82 6.43
CA ALA A 10 10.02 30.39 5.11
C ALA A 10 10.01 31.95 5.06
N LEU A 11 10.21 32.66 6.19
CA LEU A 11 10.19 34.14 6.24
C LEU A 11 9.04 34.71 5.38
N LEU A 12 7.81 34.29 5.68
CA LEU A 12 6.61 34.57 4.90
C LEU A 12 6.39 36.09 4.76
N SER A 13 6.91 36.70 3.69
CA SER A 13 6.86 38.15 3.43
C SER A 13 5.78 38.54 2.43
N ALA A 14 5.22 37.58 1.69
CA ALA A 14 4.06 37.79 0.83
C ALA A 14 2.76 37.65 1.63
N ARG A 15 1.89 38.67 1.57
CA ARG A 15 0.60 38.63 2.27
C ARG A 15 -0.34 37.56 1.71
N GLU A 16 -0.27 37.22 0.42
CA GLU A 16 -1.05 36.16 -0.24
C GLU A 16 -0.34 35.69 -1.53
N ILE A 17 -0.33 34.38 -1.83
CA ILE A 17 -0.03 33.84 -3.17
C ILE A 17 -1.31 33.23 -3.73
N ALA A 18 -1.72 33.69 -4.92
CA ALA A 18 -2.85 33.17 -5.67
C ALA A 18 -2.49 33.06 -7.16
N TRP A 19 -3.17 32.18 -7.88
CA TRP A 19 -3.07 32.06 -9.34
C TRP A 19 -4.25 32.75 -10.03
N SER A 20 -4.06 33.18 -11.29
CA SER A 20 -5.11 33.82 -12.09
C SER A 20 -5.13 33.28 -13.52
N LEU A 21 -6.33 33.02 -14.04
CA LEU A 21 -6.57 32.71 -15.46
C LEU A 21 -6.84 33.96 -16.31
N LYS A 22 -7.11 35.11 -15.69
CA LYS A 22 -7.59 36.32 -16.36
C LYS A 22 -6.60 37.48 -16.30
N ASP A 23 -6.02 37.70 -15.12
CA ASP A 23 -5.17 38.84 -14.81
C ASP A 23 -3.70 38.47 -14.98
N LYS A 24 -3.10 38.99 -16.05
CA LYS A 24 -1.70 38.73 -16.45
C LYS A 24 -0.68 39.39 -15.54
N GLU A 25 -1.10 40.38 -14.74
CA GLU A 25 -0.24 41.10 -13.82
C GLU A 25 -0.07 40.37 -12.49
N LYS A 26 -0.81 39.27 -12.28
CA LYS A 26 -0.66 38.46 -11.07
C LYS A 26 0.65 37.68 -11.11
N PRO A 27 1.35 37.55 -9.95
CA PRO A 27 2.63 36.87 -9.88
C PRO A 27 2.63 35.47 -10.46
N LEU A 28 1.52 34.73 -10.32
CA LEU A 28 1.28 33.44 -10.95
C LEU A 28 0.09 33.55 -11.91
N TYR A 29 0.38 33.61 -13.21
CA TYR A 29 -0.62 33.68 -14.27
C TYR A 29 -0.66 32.39 -15.08
N ILE A 30 -1.83 31.81 -15.26
CA ILE A 30 -2.02 30.57 -16.04
C ILE A 30 -2.37 30.98 -17.47
N SER A 31 -1.44 30.76 -18.39
CA SER A 31 -1.52 31.26 -19.78
C SER A 31 -2.30 30.31 -20.68
N SER A 32 -2.26 28.99 -20.42
CA SER A 32 -3.11 28.03 -21.13
C SER A 32 -3.32 26.74 -20.33
N ILE A 33 -4.48 26.11 -20.55
CA ILE A 33 -4.82 24.77 -20.09
C ILE A 33 -5.33 24.02 -21.32
N LYS A 34 -4.59 23.00 -21.77
CA LYS A 34 -4.94 22.17 -22.93
C LYS A 34 -5.17 20.74 -22.47
N LYS A 35 -6.40 20.26 -22.60
CA LYS A 35 -6.76 18.87 -22.30
C LYS A 35 -6.54 18.03 -23.55
N GLU A 36 -5.67 17.04 -23.44
CA GLU A 36 -5.43 15.98 -24.42
C GLU A 36 -6.25 14.74 -24.05
N GLU A 37 -6.04 13.60 -24.73
CA GLU A 37 -6.87 12.40 -24.55
C GLU A 37 -6.79 11.83 -23.13
N ASN A 38 -5.58 11.78 -22.55
CA ASN A 38 -5.33 11.19 -21.23
C ASN A 38 -4.56 12.12 -20.27
N GLU A 39 -4.27 13.35 -20.68
CA GLU A 39 -3.46 14.28 -19.88
C GLU A 39 -3.87 15.75 -20.12
N THR A 40 -3.47 16.63 -19.22
CA THR A 40 -3.64 18.08 -19.37
C THR A 40 -2.29 18.78 -19.33
N VAL A 41 -2.03 19.62 -20.33
CA VAL A 41 -0.86 20.49 -20.41
C VAL A 41 -1.21 21.87 -19.89
N ILE A 42 -0.45 22.36 -18.91
CA ILE A 42 -0.68 23.64 -18.25
C ILE A 42 0.54 24.53 -18.42
N ALA A 43 0.37 25.64 -19.11
CA ALA A 43 1.39 26.67 -19.25
C ALA A 43 1.10 27.83 -18.28
N TYR A 44 2.14 28.34 -17.63
CA TYR A 44 2.02 29.39 -16.63
C TYR A 44 3.23 30.33 -16.65
N ARG A 45 3.03 31.54 -16.13
CA ARG A 45 4.05 32.55 -15.90
C ARG A 45 4.17 32.81 -14.42
N TYR A 46 5.36 32.66 -13.86
CA TYR A 46 5.66 33.01 -12.47
C TYR A 46 6.78 34.04 -12.40
N LEU A 47 6.51 35.20 -11.80
CA LEU A 47 7.46 36.33 -11.70
C LEU A 47 8.13 36.70 -13.03
N GLY A 48 7.37 36.63 -14.13
CA GLY A 48 7.85 36.96 -15.48
C GLY A 48 8.50 35.81 -16.25
N MET A 49 8.67 34.63 -15.64
CA MET A 49 9.24 33.44 -16.31
C MET A 49 8.13 32.51 -16.77
N ASP A 50 8.13 32.17 -18.06
CA ASP A 50 7.19 31.22 -18.67
C ASP A 50 7.68 29.78 -18.45
N ASN A 51 6.78 28.91 -17.99
CA ASN A 51 7.02 27.52 -17.67
C ASN A 51 5.80 26.66 -18.06
N GLU A 52 5.98 25.35 -18.13
CA GLU A 52 4.93 24.39 -18.47
C GLU A 52 5.07 23.12 -17.63
N TYR A 53 3.96 22.47 -17.32
CA TYR A 53 3.92 21.10 -16.79
C TYR A 53 2.74 20.32 -17.33
N ARG A 54 2.79 18.98 -17.18
CA ARG A 54 1.71 18.07 -17.55
C ARG A 54 1.17 17.37 -16.31
N ILE A 55 -0.12 17.06 -16.30
CA ILE A 55 -0.75 16.18 -15.32
C ILE A 55 -1.49 15.05 -16.04
N PRO A 56 -1.46 13.81 -15.54
CA PRO A 56 -2.14 12.65 -16.15
C PRO A 56 -3.64 12.61 -15.79
N PHE A 57 -4.29 13.77 -15.81
CA PHE A 57 -5.70 13.94 -15.51
C PHE A 57 -6.33 14.91 -16.51
N ILE A 58 -7.60 14.70 -16.82
CA ILE A 58 -8.37 15.54 -17.75
C ILE A 58 -9.56 16.25 -17.07
N ASP A 59 -9.88 15.89 -15.83
CA ASP A 59 -10.99 16.48 -15.09
C ASP A 59 -10.61 17.85 -14.50
N ASP A 60 -11.59 18.75 -14.42
CA ASP A 60 -11.37 20.13 -13.96
C ASP A 60 -10.92 20.22 -12.51
N ALA A 61 -11.33 19.27 -11.66
CA ALA A 61 -10.97 19.27 -10.25
C ALA A 61 -9.48 18.95 -10.06
N SER A 62 -8.95 17.98 -10.81
CA SER A 62 -7.52 17.66 -10.81
C SER A 62 -6.68 18.84 -11.33
N VAL A 63 -7.15 19.53 -12.37
CA VAL A 63 -6.52 20.75 -12.88
C VAL A 63 -6.48 21.85 -11.80
N GLU A 64 -7.60 22.14 -11.15
CA GLU A 64 -7.64 23.15 -10.10
C GLU A 64 -6.72 22.79 -8.91
N ASN A 65 -6.73 21.53 -8.50
CA ASN A 65 -5.85 21.03 -7.45
C ASN A 65 -4.37 21.16 -7.84
N SER A 66 -4.01 20.88 -9.09
CA SER A 66 -2.64 21.05 -9.57
C SER A 66 -2.22 22.52 -9.60
N LEU A 67 -3.13 23.45 -9.92
CA LEU A 67 -2.88 24.90 -9.85
C LEU A 67 -2.65 25.40 -8.41
N ASN A 68 -3.43 24.89 -7.44
CA ASN A 68 -3.23 25.18 -6.02
C ASN A 68 -1.89 24.62 -5.50
N CYS A 69 -1.55 23.41 -5.93
CA CYS A 69 -0.25 22.79 -5.62
C CYS A 69 0.90 23.60 -6.26
N LEU A 70 0.77 24.01 -7.52
CA LEU A 70 1.72 24.86 -8.22
C LEU A 70 1.99 26.16 -7.46
N ALA A 71 0.93 26.86 -7.03
CA ALA A 71 1.07 28.09 -6.24
C ALA A 71 1.90 27.87 -4.98
N THR A 72 1.68 26.74 -4.30
CA THR A 72 2.45 26.35 -3.11
C THR A 72 3.90 26.01 -3.47
N CYS A 73 4.15 25.28 -4.55
CA CYS A 73 5.49 24.95 -5.01
C CYS A 73 6.30 26.21 -5.39
N CYS A 74 5.68 27.14 -6.11
CA CYS A 74 6.25 28.44 -6.47
C CYS A 74 6.59 29.27 -5.21
N TYR A 75 5.72 29.22 -4.20
CA TYR A 75 5.94 29.88 -2.92
C TYR A 75 7.14 29.31 -2.16
N LEU A 76 7.26 27.97 -2.15
CA LEU A 76 8.37 27.24 -1.52
C LEU A 76 9.67 27.27 -2.36
N LEU A 77 9.69 28.06 -3.44
CA LEU A 77 10.83 28.23 -4.34
C LEU A 77 11.32 26.90 -4.95
N ILE A 78 10.39 25.98 -5.22
CA ILE A 78 10.71 24.72 -5.91
C ILE A 78 11.07 25.02 -7.37
N PRO A 79 12.18 24.48 -7.91
CA PRO A 79 12.57 24.69 -9.30
C PRO A 79 11.50 24.22 -10.31
N PRO A 80 11.22 24.98 -11.40
CA PRO A 80 10.15 24.66 -12.35
C PRO A 80 10.31 23.29 -13.04
N ASP A 81 11.54 22.89 -13.32
CA ASP A 81 11.90 21.58 -13.87
C ASP A 81 11.51 20.44 -12.93
N LEU A 82 11.74 20.59 -11.63
CA LEU A 82 11.31 19.62 -10.62
C LEU A 82 9.78 19.60 -10.46
N ILE A 83 9.11 20.76 -10.54
CA ILE A 83 7.63 20.83 -10.55
C ILE A 83 7.09 20.05 -11.75
N ALA A 84 7.61 20.29 -12.95
CA ALA A 84 7.17 19.63 -14.16
C ALA A 84 7.38 18.11 -14.10
N GLU A 85 8.55 17.66 -13.63
CA GLU A 85 8.85 16.24 -13.43
C GLU A 85 7.86 15.58 -12.45
N ARG A 86 7.53 16.25 -11.34
CA ARG A 86 6.67 15.68 -10.29
C ARG A 86 5.19 15.68 -10.65
N MET A 87 4.71 16.75 -11.30
CA MET A 87 3.31 16.86 -11.73
C MET A 87 2.93 15.79 -12.77
N ALA A 88 3.87 15.43 -13.65
CA ALA A 88 3.66 14.39 -14.66
C ALA A 88 3.51 12.97 -14.06
N ARG A 89 3.89 12.78 -12.78
CA ARG A 89 3.83 11.50 -12.05
C ARG A 89 2.71 11.44 -11.02
N LEU A 90 1.79 12.39 -11.02
CA LEU A 90 0.64 12.31 -10.12
C LEU A 90 -0.20 11.09 -10.46
N GLU A 91 -0.77 10.44 -9.44
CA GLU A 91 -1.60 9.25 -9.62
C GLU A 91 -3.02 9.51 -9.12
N PRO A 92 -4.03 8.81 -9.65
CA PRO A 92 -5.39 8.89 -9.12
C PRO A 92 -5.42 8.50 -7.63
N VAL A 93 -6.21 9.23 -6.84
CA VAL A 93 -6.39 8.92 -5.41
C VAL A 93 -7.41 7.79 -5.27
N ALA A 94 -7.01 6.68 -4.66
CA ALA A 94 -7.92 5.57 -4.32
C ALA A 94 -9.10 6.08 -3.46
N MET A 95 -10.28 5.46 -3.57
CA MET A 95 -11.54 5.85 -2.88
C MET A 95 -12.17 7.17 -3.34
N ARG A 96 -11.69 7.79 -4.42
CA ARG A 96 -12.32 8.97 -5.05
C ARG A 96 -12.90 8.60 -6.40
N LEU A 97 -14.23 8.63 -6.52
CA LEU A 97 -14.97 8.24 -7.73
C LEU A 97 -14.60 6.83 -8.25
N GLU A 98 -14.27 5.92 -7.33
CA GLU A 98 -13.88 4.56 -7.66
C GLU A 98 -15.11 3.78 -8.13
N VAL A 99 -15.02 3.14 -9.30
CA VAL A 99 -16.12 2.36 -9.84
C VAL A 99 -15.92 0.88 -9.53
N LYS A 100 -16.91 0.27 -8.87
CA LYS A 100 -16.90 -1.15 -8.51
C LYS A 100 -18.15 -1.87 -9.02
N GLU A 101 -18.04 -3.17 -9.25
CA GLU A 101 -19.21 -4.02 -9.46
C GLU A 101 -19.91 -4.28 -8.12
N GLY A 102 -21.22 -4.11 -8.09
CA GLY A 102 -22.06 -4.33 -6.91
C GLY A 102 -22.93 -5.58 -7.06
N LYS A 103 -23.36 -6.15 -5.93
CA LYS A 103 -24.37 -7.21 -5.84
C LYS A 103 -25.65 -6.78 -6.56
N ASN A 104 -26.48 -7.76 -6.92
CA ASN A 104 -27.79 -7.53 -7.54
C ASN A 104 -27.72 -6.62 -8.80
N ASN A 105 -26.69 -6.80 -9.62
CA ASN A 105 -26.49 -6.02 -10.86
C ASN A 105 -26.37 -4.50 -10.62
N CYS A 106 -25.84 -4.08 -9.46
CA CYS A 106 -25.54 -2.68 -9.19
C CYS A 106 -24.16 -2.29 -9.70
N ILE A 107 -23.98 -1.01 -10.02
CA ILE A 107 -22.66 -0.40 -10.22
C ILE A 107 -22.44 0.60 -9.10
N LEU A 108 -21.35 0.46 -8.36
CA LEU A 108 -21.02 1.36 -7.25
C LEU A 108 -20.03 2.42 -7.72
N VAL A 109 -20.30 3.67 -7.40
CA VAL A 109 -19.34 4.78 -7.47
C VAL A 109 -19.01 5.18 -6.03
N ASN A 110 -17.85 4.75 -5.55
CA ASN A 110 -17.41 4.98 -4.18
C ASN A 110 -16.64 6.30 -4.08
N ASP A 111 -17.21 7.25 -3.33
CA ASP A 111 -16.62 8.55 -2.98
C ASP A 111 -16.87 8.84 -1.49
N SER A 112 -16.64 7.82 -0.64
CA SER A 112 -16.95 7.82 0.80
C SER A 112 -15.94 8.57 1.68
N TYR A 113 -15.01 9.31 1.08
CA TYR A 113 -13.91 9.96 1.79
C TYR A 113 -14.21 11.40 2.22
N ASN A 114 -14.92 12.17 1.38
CA ASN A 114 -15.22 13.59 1.62
C ASN A 114 -16.68 13.92 1.26
N SER A 115 -17.30 14.79 2.05
CA SER A 115 -18.69 15.22 1.90
C SER A 115 -18.79 16.74 2.07
N ASP A 116 -18.57 17.46 0.97
CA ASP A 116 -18.81 18.89 0.79
C ASP A 116 -19.60 19.13 -0.51
N LEU A 117 -20.15 20.34 -0.69
CA LEU A 117 -21.00 20.64 -1.84
C LEU A 117 -20.27 20.61 -3.19
N ILE A 118 -19.01 21.04 -3.24
CA ILE A 118 -18.22 21.07 -4.47
C ILE A 118 -17.89 19.65 -4.90
N SER A 119 -17.40 18.84 -3.96
CA SER A 119 -17.10 17.44 -4.23
C SER A 119 -18.35 16.62 -4.54
N LEU A 120 -19.53 17.00 -4.02
CA LEU A 120 -20.79 16.36 -4.39
C LEU A 120 -21.18 16.65 -5.85
N ASP A 121 -21.08 17.90 -6.30
CA ASP A 121 -21.39 18.24 -7.71
C ASP A 121 -20.48 17.48 -8.68
N ILE A 122 -19.17 17.42 -8.39
CA ILE A 122 -18.21 16.64 -9.20
C ILE A 122 -18.63 15.16 -9.25
N ALA A 123 -18.98 14.57 -8.11
CA ALA A 123 -19.36 13.17 -8.03
C ALA A 123 -20.67 12.87 -8.78
N LEU A 124 -21.64 13.77 -8.69
CA LEU A 124 -22.90 13.65 -9.43
C LEU A 124 -22.71 13.86 -10.94
N ASP A 125 -21.84 14.77 -11.36
CA ASP A 125 -21.51 14.96 -12.78
C ASP A 125 -20.82 13.72 -13.36
N PHE A 126 -19.89 13.12 -12.61
CA PHE A 126 -19.27 11.85 -12.98
C PHE A 126 -20.30 10.72 -13.12
N LEU A 127 -21.19 10.57 -12.13
CA LEU A 127 -22.28 9.60 -12.16
C LEU A 127 -23.17 9.81 -13.38
N TYR A 128 -23.54 11.06 -13.65
CA TYR A 128 -24.39 11.44 -14.78
C TYR A 128 -23.74 11.05 -16.11
N ARG A 129 -22.51 11.50 -16.39
CA ARG A 129 -21.78 11.17 -17.64
C ARG A 129 -21.69 9.67 -17.88
N ARG A 130 -21.42 8.89 -16.83
CA ARG A 130 -21.26 7.43 -16.95
C ARG A 130 -22.56 6.67 -17.21
N SER A 131 -23.70 7.28 -16.92
CA SER A 131 -25.03 6.69 -17.06
C SER A 131 -25.88 7.40 -18.11
N GLN A 132 -25.30 8.26 -18.96
CA GLN A 132 -26.03 8.92 -20.05
C GLN A 132 -26.55 7.93 -21.09
N ASP A 133 -25.75 6.91 -21.43
CA ASP A 133 -26.10 5.93 -22.48
C ASP A 133 -26.72 4.64 -21.94
N LYS A 134 -27.04 4.59 -20.64
CA LYS A 134 -27.55 3.40 -19.96
C LYS A 134 -28.91 3.68 -19.32
N PRO A 135 -29.95 2.87 -19.55
CA PRO A 135 -31.23 2.98 -18.87
C PRO A 135 -31.13 2.38 -17.45
N VAL A 136 -30.30 2.99 -16.60
CA VAL A 136 -30.06 2.55 -15.21
C VAL A 136 -30.55 3.60 -14.23
N LYS A 137 -31.19 3.15 -13.15
CA LYS A 137 -31.67 4.03 -12.08
C LYS A 137 -30.49 4.61 -11.32
N ARG A 138 -30.46 5.93 -11.12
CA ARG A 138 -29.38 6.66 -10.43
C ARG A 138 -29.75 6.88 -8.97
N THR A 139 -28.95 6.31 -8.08
CA THR A 139 -29.16 6.41 -6.64
C THR A 139 -28.01 7.16 -5.99
N LEU A 140 -28.34 8.13 -5.14
CA LEU A 140 -27.38 8.83 -4.29
C LEU A 140 -27.56 8.37 -2.84
N ILE A 141 -26.52 7.76 -2.26
CA ILE A 141 -26.41 7.52 -0.83
C ILE A 141 -25.53 8.63 -0.25
N LEU A 142 -26.09 9.49 0.60
CA LEU A 142 -25.43 10.70 1.09
C LEU A 142 -25.45 10.76 2.62
N SER A 143 -24.29 10.93 3.25
CA SER A 143 -24.20 11.25 4.69
C SER A 143 -24.51 12.72 4.97
N ASP A 144 -24.60 13.11 6.24
CA ASP A 144 -24.56 14.54 6.57
C ASP A 144 -23.30 15.21 5.99
N ILE A 145 -23.48 16.40 5.42
CA ILE A 145 -22.41 17.30 4.96
C ILE A 145 -22.01 18.19 6.14
N LEU A 146 -20.77 18.03 6.63
CA LEU A 146 -20.25 18.72 7.81
C LEU A 146 -19.47 19.99 7.44
N GLU A 147 -19.99 20.78 6.50
CA GLU A 147 -19.34 21.99 5.99
C GLU A 147 -19.52 23.16 6.99
N THR A 148 -18.42 23.77 7.43
CA THR A 148 -18.45 24.89 8.38
C THR A 148 -18.82 26.19 7.68
N GLY A 149 -19.68 27.00 8.31
CA GLY A 149 -20.02 28.36 7.84
C GLY A 149 -21.30 28.50 7.00
N GLN A 150 -22.02 27.42 6.71
CA GLN A 150 -23.37 27.47 6.12
C GLN A 150 -24.38 26.76 7.02
N SER A 151 -25.64 27.24 7.03
CA SER A 151 -26.71 26.53 7.74
C SER A 151 -27.12 25.26 7.00
N SER A 152 -27.50 24.19 7.72
CA SER A 152 -27.95 22.92 7.12
C SER A 152 -29.09 23.13 6.11
N ALA A 153 -30.00 24.08 6.38
CA ALA A 153 -31.08 24.44 5.46
C ALA A 153 -30.61 25.03 4.13
N THR A 154 -29.47 25.75 4.12
CA THR A 154 -28.85 26.28 2.90
C THR A 154 -28.14 25.17 2.13
N ILE A 155 -27.39 24.32 2.83
CA ILE A 155 -26.65 23.19 2.26
C ILE A 155 -27.61 22.26 1.53
N TYR A 156 -28.65 21.74 2.20
CA TYR A 156 -29.55 20.77 1.59
C TYR A 156 -30.48 21.35 0.53
N ARG A 157 -30.67 22.67 0.48
CA ARG A 157 -31.33 23.31 -0.67
C ARG A 157 -30.48 23.18 -1.93
N LYS A 158 -29.17 23.41 -1.82
CA LYS A 158 -28.22 23.22 -2.92
C LYS A 158 -28.09 21.74 -3.30
N VAL A 159 -28.02 20.85 -2.31
CA VAL A 159 -28.02 19.39 -2.57
C VAL A 159 -29.24 18.98 -3.37
N ALA A 160 -30.45 19.40 -2.99
CA ALA A 160 -31.67 19.08 -3.73
C ALA A 160 -31.65 19.63 -5.16
N GLN A 161 -31.11 20.84 -5.37
CA GLN A 161 -30.92 21.41 -6.70
C GLN A 161 -29.94 20.59 -7.55
N LEU A 162 -28.82 20.14 -6.96
CA LEU A 162 -27.84 19.27 -7.63
C LEU A 162 -28.43 17.90 -7.98
N THR A 163 -29.20 17.29 -7.08
CA THR A 163 -29.85 16.00 -7.37
C THR A 163 -30.84 16.12 -8.52
N HIS A 164 -31.56 17.25 -8.61
CA HIS A 164 -32.50 17.49 -9.71
C HIS A 164 -31.77 17.78 -11.03
N SER A 165 -30.75 18.65 -11.02
CA SER A 165 -30.00 19.01 -12.24
C SER A 165 -29.24 17.82 -12.85
N ARG A 166 -28.87 16.82 -12.03
CA ARG A 166 -28.15 15.62 -12.45
C ARG A 166 -29.05 14.40 -12.64
N SER A 167 -30.38 14.58 -12.63
CA SER A 167 -31.38 13.53 -12.88
C SER A 167 -31.19 12.29 -11.98
N ILE A 168 -31.05 12.52 -10.67
CA ILE A 168 -31.03 11.46 -9.66
C ILE A 168 -32.45 10.97 -9.41
N ASP A 169 -32.64 9.66 -9.44
CA ASP A 169 -33.96 9.02 -9.30
C ASP A 169 -34.29 8.71 -7.84
N LYS A 170 -33.26 8.36 -7.04
CA LYS A 170 -33.42 7.98 -5.64
C LYS A 170 -32.34 8.58 -4.73
N VAL A 171 -32.74 9.08 -3.56
CA VAL A 171 -31.82 9.59 -2.52
C VAL A 171 -31.99 8.79 -1.22
N ILE A 172 -30.88 8.31 -0.67
CA ILE A 172 -30.82 7.67 0.63
C ILE A 172 -29.93 8.53 1.53
N GLY A 173 -30.55 9.23 2.48
CA GLY A 173 -29.83 10.08 3.42
C GLY A 173 -29.50 9.36 4.73
N VAL A 174 -28.28 9.54 5.23
CA VAL A 174 -27.86 8.99 6.54
C VAL A 174 -27.30 10.10 7.42
N GLY A 175 -28.03 10.45 8.47
CA GLY A 175 -27.66 11.52 9.39
C GLY A 175 -28.84 12.40 9.80
N SER A 176 -28.68 13.16 10.88
CA SER A 176 -29.78 13.98 11.43
C SER A 176 -30.13 15.15 10.54
N ASP A 177 -29.12 15.78 9.94
CA ASP A 177 -29.32 17.04 9.23
C ASP A 177 -29.98 16.79 7.87
N ILE A 178 -29.51 15.80 7.12
CA ILE A 178 -30.12 15.40 5.85
C ILE A 178 -31.53 14.85 6.05
N SER A 179 -31.76 14.10 7.13
CA SER A 179 -33.09 13.61 7.50
C SER A 179 -34.06 14.76 7.79
N SER A 180 -33.60 15.81 8.47
CA SER A 180 -34.42 17.01 8.73
C SER A 180 -34.80 17.77 7.46
N ALA A 181 -34.01 17.59 6.38
CA ALA A 181 -34.24 18.20 5.08
C ALA A 181 -35.00 17.30 4.10
N ALA A 182 -35.59 16.19 4.54
CA ALA A 182 -36.29 15.22 3.69
C ALA A 182 -37.36 15.83 2.77
N SER A 183 -38.04 16.90 3.22
CA SER A 183 -39.06 17.61 2.43
C SER A 183 -38.50 18.37 1.21
N ARG A 184 -37.17 18.50 1.08
CA ARG A 184 -36.51 19.19 -0.04
C ARG A 184 -36.33 18.32 -1.28
N PHE A 185 -36.47 17.00 -1.15
CA PHE A 185 -36.26 16.05 -2.24
C PHE A 185 -37.60 15.56 -2.78
N ASP A 186 -37.94 15.88 -4.02
CA ASP A 186 -39.20 15.46 -4.66
C ASP A 186 -39.01 14.22 -5.56
N ILE A 187 -38.19 13.29 -5.10
CA ILE A 187 -37.82 12.03 -5.76
C ILE A 187 -37.96 10.88 -4.76
N GLU A 188 -37.76 9.63 -5.20
CA GLU A 188 -37.77 8.49 -4.28
C GLU A 188 -36.73 8.70 -3.18
N LYS A 189 -37.14 8.59 -1.91
CA LYS A 189 -36.28 9.00 -0.80
C LYS A 189 -36.45 8.18 0.47
N TYR A 190 -35.33 7.90 1.13
CA TYR A 190 -35.28 7.20 2.41
C TYR A 190 -34.24 7.85 3.32
N PHE A 191 -34.51 7.92 4.62
CA PHE A 191 -33.62 8.59 5.57
C PHE A 191 -33.41 7.75 6.83
N PHE A 192 -32.17 7.68 7.29
CA PHE A 192 -31.73 6.87 8.41
C PHE A 192 -30.89 7.69 9.38
N SER A 193 -30.98 7.37 10.68
CA SER A 193 -30.23 8.08 11.72
C SER A 193 -28.73 7.78 11.69
N ASN A 194 -28.34 6.58 11.24
CA ASN A 194 -26.96 6.15 11.12
C ASN A 194 -26.81 4.97 10.14
N THR A 195 -25.57 4.68 9.77
CA THR A 195 -25.21 3.63 8.81
C THR A 195 -25.68 2.24 9.23
N LYS A 196 -25.67 1.93 10.53
CA LYS A 196 -26.15 0.63 11.03
C LYS A 196 -27.65 0.45 10.80
N ALA A 197 -28.44 1.51 11.01
CA ALA A 197 -29.87 1.48 10.76
C ALA A 197 -30.19 1.31 9.26
N PHE A 198 -29.39 1.95 8.40
CA PHE A 198 -29.53 1.78 6.95
C PHE A 198 -29.19 0.34 6.50
N LEU A 199 -28.05 -0.20 6.91
CA LEU A 199 -27.62 -1.56 6.53
C LEU A 199 -28.60 -2.65 6.98
N ALA A 200 -29.31 -2.44 8.08
CA ALA A 200 -30.33 -3.35 8.60
C ALA A 200 -31.73 -3.17 7.97
N SER A 201 -31.91 -2.18 7.08
CA SER A 201 -33.21 -1.84 6.50
C SER A 201 -33.55 -2.68 5.27
N ASN A 202 -34.85 -2.85 4.99
CA ASN A 202 -35.32 -3.48 3.75
C ASN A 202 -34.87 -2.68 2.52
N VAL A 203 -34.79 -1.35 2.63
CA VAL A 203 -34.33 -0.46 1.56
C VAL A 203 -32.92 -0.84 1.08
N PHE A 204 -32.03 -1.23 1.99
CA PHE A 204 -30.68 -1.69 1.61
C PHE A 204 -30.71 -3.05 0.90
N GLN A 205 -31.53 -3.98 1.39
CA GLN A 205 -31.65 -5.34 0.84
C GLN A 205 -32.31 -5.36 -0.55
N GLU A 206 -33.16 -4.37 -0.83
CA GLU A 206 -33.88 -4.20 -2.10
C GLU A 206 -33.11 -3.38 -3.14
N LEU A 207 -31.83 -3.05 -2.92
CA LEU A 207 -31.00 -2.41 -3.95
C LEU A 207 -30.68 -3.42 -5.07
N HIS A 208 -31.14 -3.14 -6.28
CA HIS A 208 -30.88 -3.95 -7.48
C HIS A 208 -31.00 -3.12 -8.77
N ASP A 209 -30.20 -3.44 -9.79
CA ASP A 209 -30.24 -2.81 -11.13
C ASP A 209 -30.05 -1.27 -11.12
N GLU A 210 -29.25 -0.74 -10.20
CA GLU A 210 -29.02 0.70 -10.03
C GLU A 210 -27.52 1.06 -10.17
N ILE A 211 -27.23 2.29 -10.59
CA ILE A 211 -25.91 2.91 -10.40
C ILE A 211 -25.96 3.77 -9.14
N ILE A 212 -25.14 3.41 -8.16
CA ILE A 212 -25.20 3.94 -6.79
C ILE A 212 -23.96 4.77 -6.51
N LEU A 213 -24.13 6.08 -6.32
CA LEU A 213 -23.09 6.95 -5.79
C LEU A 213 -23.13 6.91 -4.26
N ILE A 214 -22.05 6.44 -3.65
CA ILE A 214 -21.87 6.40 -2.20
C ILE A 214 -20.97 7.57 -1.82
N LYS A 215 -21.56 8.62 -1.22
CA LYS A 215 -20.83 9.81 -0.79
C LYS A 215 -21.05 10.07 0.69
N GLY A 216 -19.96 10.17 1.44
CA GLY A 216 -20.07 10.35 2.88
C GLY A 216 -18.82 10.92 3.52
N SER A 217 -18.97 11.47 4.72
CA SER A 217 -17.84 11.83 5.55
C SER A 217 -17.37 10.63 6.36
N ARG A 218 -16.06 10.54 6.61
CA ARG A 218 -15.40 9.46 7.36
C ARG A 218 -16.10 9.10 8.68
N LYS A 219 -16.74 10.06 9.36
CA LYS A 219 -17.43 9.85 10.64
C LYS A 219 -18.60 8.84 10.54
N PHE A 220 -19.21 8.71 9.36
CA PHE A 220 -20.36 7.82 9.14
C PHE A 220 -19.96 6.40 8.73
N GLY A 221 -18.69 6.17 8.40
CA GLY A 221 -18.18 4.86 8.06
C GLY A 221 -18.84 4.22 6.82
N PHE A 222 -18.99 4.99 5.75
CA PHE A 222 -19.67 4.56 4.51
C PHE A 222 -18.88 3.51 3.72
N GLU A 223 -17.59 3.30 4.04
CA GLU A 223 -16.81 2.16 3.55
C GLU A 223 -17.55 0.83 3.78
N ARG A 224 -18.27 0.70 4.90
CA ARG A 224 -19.09 -0.48 5.21
C ARG A 224 -20.26 -0.67 4.24
N ILE A 225 -20.84 0.42 3.73
CA ILE A 225 -21.91 0.34 2.72
C ILE A 225 -21.33 -0.19 1.42
N SER A 226 -20.18 0.35 1.00
CA SER A 226 -19.49 -0.13 -0.20
C SER A 226 -19.10 -1.60 -0.07
N GLU A 227 -18.52 -2.03 1.05
CA GLU A 227 -18.12 -3.42 1.28
C GLU A 227 -19.28 -4.41 1.26
N GLU A 228 -20.45 -4.02 1.77
CA GLU A 228 -21.64 -4.87 1.80
C GLU A 228 -22.35 -4.93 0.45
N LEU A 229 -22.27 -3.85 -0.36
CA LEU A 229 -22.84 -3.82 -1.71
C LEU A 229 -21.89 -4.37 -2.77
N GLU A 230 -20.58 -4.39 -2.55
CA GLU A 230 -19.59 -4.84 -3.54
C GLU A 230 -19.78 -6.32 -3.90
N LEU A 231 -19.78 -6.62 -5.20
CA LEU A 231 -19.80 -7.98 -5.71
C LEU A 231 -18.40 -8.58 -5.52
N LYS A 232 -18.26 -9.43 -4.50
CA LYS A 232 -17.01 -10.15 -4.27
C LYS A 232 -16.91 -11.31 -5.25
N VAL A 233 -16.07 -11.16 -6.27
CA VAL A 233 -15.83 -12.19 -7.31
C VAL A 233 -15.06 -13.39 -6.74
N HIS A 234 -14.37 -13.23 -5.60
CA HIS A 234 -13.63 -14.28 -4.92
C HIS A 234 -14.06 -14.42 -3.45
N GLU A 235 -14.41 -15.64 -3.03
CA GLU A 235 -14.86 -15.94 -1.67
C GLU A 235 -13.71 -16.06 -0.67
N THR A 236 -12.52 -16.45 -1.15
CA THR A 236 -11.28 -16.52 -0.37
C THR A 236 -10.39 -15.33 -0.74
N ILE A 237 -9.99 -14.53 0.24
CA ILE A 237 -9.18 -13.32 0.06
C ILE A 237 -8.08 -13.24 1.11
N LEU A 238 -6.93 -12.68 0.73
CA LEU A 238 -5.92 -12.24 1.68
C LEU A 238 -6.03 -10.72 1.85
N GLU A 239 -6.53 -10.29 3.01
CA GLU A 239 -6.67 -8.88 3.34
C GLU A 239 -5.35 -8.34 3.91
N ILE A 240 -4.91 -7.19 3.39
CA ILE A 240 -3.67 -6.53 3.76
C ILE A 240 -3.98 -5.17 4.38
N ASN A 241 -3.62 -4.99 5.64
CA ASN A 241 -3.82 -3.74 6.37
C ASN A 241 -2.57 -2.85 6.27
N LEU A 242 -2.59 -1.91 5.32
CA LEU A 242 -1.49 -0.96 5.11
C LEU A 242 -1.28 0.00 6.29
N ASN A 243 -2.33 0.32 7.05
CA ASN A 243 -2.18 1.15 8.25
C ASN A 243 -1.37 0.42 9.33
N ALA A 244 -1.69 -0.86 9.58
CA ALA A 244 -0.91 -1.70 10.50
C ALA A 244 0.55 -1.82 10.06
N LEU A 245 0.81 -1.94 8.75
CA LEU A 245 2.16 -1.95 8.20
C LEU A 245 2.92 -0.64 8.49
N ILE A 246 2.23 0.51 8.39
CA ILE A 246 2.81 1.81 8.72
C ILE A 246 3.04 1.99 10.22
N ASP A 247 2.12 1.51 11.06
CA ASP A 247 2.30 1.53 12.51
C ASP A 247 3.54 0.71 12.91
N ASN A 248 3.70 -0.48 12.31
CA ASN A 248 4.89 -1.30 12.49
C ASN A 248 6.16 -0.58 12.01
N LEU A 249 6.13 0.04 10.83
CA LEU A 249 7.26 0.83 10.32
C LEU A 249 7.67 1.93 11.30
N ASN A 250 6.69 2.68 11.82
CA ASN A 250 6.92 3.77 12.76
C ASN A 250 7.45 3.29 14.11
N TYR A 251 6.96 2.14 14.60
CA TYR A 251 7.51 1.48 15.77
C TYR A 251 9.01 1.21 15.58
N TYR A 252 9.40 0.54 14.49
CA TYR A 252 10.82 0.25 14.24
C TYR A 252 11.65 1.52 14.04
N ARG A 253 11.13 2.53 13.34
CA ARG A 253 11.80 3.83 13.19
C ARG A 253 12.07 4.52 14.53
N SER A 254 11.14 4.42 15.48
CA SER A 254 11.31 5.01 16.82
C SER A 254 12.47 4.39 17.62
N ARG A 255 12.93 3.19 17.22
CA ARG A 255 14.07 2.49 17.83
C ARG A 255 15.41 2.86 17.18
N LEU A 256 15.39 3.60 16.07
CA LEU A 256 16.59 3.94 15.32
C LEU A 256 17.22 5.24 15.81
N LYS A 257 18.55 5.34 15.68
CA LYS A 257 19.23 6.63 15.82
C LYS A 257 18.74 7.59 14.73
N PRO A 258 18.70 8.91 14.95
CA PRO A 258 18.10 9.88 14.03
C PRO A 258 18.62 9.85 12.58
N HIS A 259 19.87 9.41 12.38
CA HIS A 259 20.52 9.36 11.05
C HIS A 259 20.54 7.96 10.44
N THR A 260 20.12 6.93 11.17
CA THR A 260 20.10 5.55 10.69
C THR A 260 19.01 5.40 9.65
N LYS A 261 19.39 4.94 8.46
CA LYS A 261 18.45 4.68 7.36
C LYS A 261 17.73 3.34 7.52
N ILE A 262 16.62 3.20 6.81
CA ILE A 262 15.84 1.95 6.81
C ILE A 262 15.67 1.39 5.40
N ILE A 263 16.04 0.12 5.24
CA ILE A 263 15.75 -0.71 4.07
C ILE A 263 14.53 -1.56 4.42
N CYS A 264 13.44 -1.43 3.67
CA CYS A 264 12.26 -2.28 3.82
C CYS A 264 12.30 -3.45 2.82
N MET A 265 12.17 -4.67 3.33
CA MET A 265 12.20 -5.87 2.51
C MET A 265 10.82 -6.12 1.89
N VAL A 266 10.70 -6.01 0.57
CA VAL A 266 9.46 -6.23 -0.21
C VAL A 266 9.56 -7.41 -1.18
N LYS A 267 10.60 -8.24 -1.04
CA LYS A 267 10.80 -9.49 -1.79
C LYS A 267 9.66 -10.50 -1.59
N ALA A 268 9.53 -11.43 -2.55
CA ALA A 268 8.49 -12.48 -2.54
C ALA A 268 7.09 -11.88 -2.49
N PHE A 269 6.82 -10.94 -3.40
CA PHE A 269 5.57 -10.17 -3.45
C PHE A 269 5.20 -9.49 -2.14
N ALA A 270 6.16 -8.81 -1.49
CA ALA A 270 6.00 -8.26 -0.16
C ALA A 270 5.52 -9.30 0.87
N TYR A 271 6.17 -10.47 0.90
CA TYR A 271 5.78 -11.59 1.77
C TYR A 271 4.33 -12.07 1.50
N GLY A 272 3.90 -12.00 0.23
CA GLY A 272 2.55 -12.36 -0.22
C GLY A 272 1.50 -11.25 -0.09
N ALA A 273 1.88 -10.04 0.32
CA ALA A 273 0.97 -8.92 0.58
C ALA A 273 0.67 -8.01 -0.63
N GLY A 274 1.24 -8.31 -1.81
CA GLY A 274 1.13 -7.43 -2.98
C GLY A 274 2.28 -6.44 -3.03
N ALA A 275 3.18 -6.60 -4.00
CA ALA A 275 4.45 -5.89 -4.02
C ALA A 275 4.28 -4.38 -4.25
N TYR A 276 3.39 -4.00 -5.15
CA TYR A 276 3.26 -2.61 -5.59
C TYR A 276 2.63 -1.73 -4.51
N GLU A 277 1.49 -2.12 -3.95
CA GLU A 277 0.75 -1.37 -2.94
C GLU A 277 1.64 -1.13 -1.72
N VAL A 278 2.31 -2.18 -1.24
CA VAL A 278 3.25 -2.09 -0.11
C VAL A 278 4.43 -1.18 -0.46
N ALA A 279 5.08 -1.37 -1.62
CA ALA A 279 6.21 -0.54 -2.02
C ALA A 279 5.83 0.95 -2.15
N LYS A 280 4.65 1.23 -2.71
CA LYS A 280 4.12 2.59 -2.85
C LYS A 280 3.87 3.23 -1.50
N THR A 281 3.16 2.55 -0.60
CA THR A 281 2.91 3.06 0.75
C THR A 281 4.23 3.32 1.49
N LEU A 282 5.20 2.42 1.39
CA LEU A 282 6.53 2.62 2.00
C LEU A 282 7.26 3.83 1.41
N GLN A 283 7.21 4.03 0.09
CA GLN A 283 7.78 5.20 -0.58
C GLN A 283 7.13 6.51 -0.13
N GLU A 284 5.80 6.56 -0.04
CA GLU A 284 5.06 7.73 0.45
C GLU A 284 5.45 8.08 1.90
N HIS A 285 5.74 7.05 2.69
CA HIS A 285 6.30 7.17 4.03
C HIS A 285 7.82 7.36 4.07
N ARG A 286 8.47 7.66 2.94
CA ARG A 286 9.88 8.05 2.80
C ARG A 286 10.87 7.03 3.35
N VAL A 287 10.68 5.74 3.08
CA VAL A 287 11.75 4.76 3.33
C VAL A 287 12.97 5.05 2.45
N ASP A 288 14.17 4.80 2.97
CA ASP A 288 15.40 5.13 2.24
C ASP A 288 15.65 4.16 1.06
N TYR A 289 15.35 2.89 1.28
CA TYR A 289 15.58 1.81 0.32
C TYR A 289 14.47 0.75 0.41
N LEU A 290 14.17 0.14 -0.73
CA LEU A 290 13.42 -1.10 -0.84
C LEU A 290 14.39 -2.23 -1.23
N ALA A 291 14.07 -3.47 -0.87
CA ALA A 291 14.84 -4.62 -1.29
C ALA A 291 13.93 -5.76 -1.78
N VAL A 292 14.19 -6.22 -3.00
CA VAL A 292 13.48 -7.31 -3.69
C VAL A 292 14.41 -8.51 -3.88
N ALA A 293 13.86 -9.68 -4.24
CA ALA A 293 14.68 -10.88 -4.45
C ALA A 293 15.40 -10.82 -5.80
N VAL A 294 14.66 -10.58 -6.87
CA VAL A 294 15.14 -10.68 -8.25
C VAL A 294 14.88 -9.40 -9.04
N ALA A 295 15.58 -9.25 -10.17
CA ALA A 295 15.52 -8.03 -10.99
C ALA A 295 14.12 -7.78 -11.59
N ASP A 296 13.37 -8.83 -11.94
CA ASP A 296 12.02 -8.69 -12.48
C ASP A 296 11.06 -8.02 -11.49
N GLU A 297 11.08 -8.42 -10.21
CA GLU A 297 10.31 -7.72 -9.15
C GLU A 297 10.69 -6.23 -9.09
N GLY A 298 11.98 -5.90 -9.23
CA GLY A 298 12.45 -4.52 -9.23
C GLY A 298 12.03 -3.73 -10.47
N ARG A 299 12.04 -4.37 -11.64
CA ARG A 299 11.55 -3.80 -12.91
C ARG A 299 10.07 -3.46 -12.78
N ASP A 300 9.27 -4.42 -12.33
CA ASP A 300 7.81 -4.25 -12.24
C ASP A 300 7.46 -3.10 -11.27
N LEU A 301 8.17 -2.97 -10.14
CA LEU A 301 8.02 -1.83 -9.24
C LEU A 301 8.39 -0.49 -9.91
N ARG A 302 9.45 -0.45 -10.71
CA ARG A 302 9.87 0.76 -11.44
C ARG A 302 8.83 1.18 -12.48
N GLU A 303 8.33 0.23 -13.25
CA GLU A 303 7.28 0.46 -14.25
C GLU A 303 5.97 0.93 -13.61
N ALA A 304 5.69 0.48 -12.39
CA ALA A 304 4.55 0.93 -11.59
C ALA A 304 4.78 2.30 -10.88
N GLY A 305 5.91 2.98 -11.10
CA GLY A 305 6.14 4.34 -10.57
C GLY A 305 6.94 4.43 -9.27
N ILE A 306 7.51 3.32 -8.78
CA ILE A 306 8.39 3.35 -7.61
C ILE A 306 9.74 3.96 -7.99
N SER A 307 10.07 5.05 -7.30
CA SER A 307 11.29 5.86 -7.47
C SER A 307 12.33 5.68 -6.35
N ALA A 308 11.95 5.08 -5.21
CA ALA A 308 12.87 4.77 -4.11
C ALA A 308 14.03 3.87 -4.60
N SER A 309 15.22 3.95 -3.99
CA SER A 309 16.31 3.03 -4.36
C SER A 309 15.92 1.58 -4.09
N ILE A 310 16.23 0.67 -5.03
CA ILE A 310 15.85 -0.75 -4.95
C ILE A 310 17.12 -1.59 -4.97
N ILE A 311 17.28 -2.43 -3.95
CA ILE A 311 18.36 -3.43 -3.85
C ILE A 311 17.87 -4.78 -4.38
N ILE A 312 18.66 -5.41 -5.24
CA ILE A 312 18.44 -6.79 -5.71
C ILE A 312 19.27 -7.75 -4.88
N MET A 313 18.62 -8.57 -4.06
CA MET A 313 19.29 -9.46 -3.11
C MET A 313 19.87 -10.72 -3.77
N ASN A 314 19.34 -11.14 -4.91
CA ASN A 314 19.81 -12.29 -5.67
C ASN A 314 19.94 -11.93 -7.16
N PRO A 315 21.00 -11.22 -7.55
CA PRO A 315 21.15 -10.78 -8.93
C PRO A 315 21.55 -11.93 -9.85
N GLU A 316 20.71 -12.20 -10.85
CA GLU A 316 21.00 -13.16 -11.90
C GLU A 316 21.85 -12.52 -13.00
N LEU A 317 22.83 -13.26 -13.52
CA LEU A 317 23.75 -12.75 -14.55
C LEU A 317 23.03 -12.32 -15.83
N SER A 318 21.98 -13.04 -16.22
CA SER A 318 21.11 -12.73 -17.37
C SER A 318 20.37 -11.40 -17.22
N ALA A 319 20.17 -10.93 -15.98
CA ALA A 319 19.36 -9.77 -15.68
C ALA A 319 20.17 -8.48 -15.44
N PHE A 320 21.49 -8.49 -15.62
CA PHE A 320 22.32 -7.29 -15.42
C PHE A 320 21.89 -6.11 -16.29
N LYS A 321 21.55 -6.35 -17.55
CA LYS A 321 21.04 -5.30 -18.43
C LYS A 321 19.76 -4.68 -17.87
N THR A 322 18.81 -5.50 -17.42
CA THR A 322 17.58 -5.04 -16.76
C THR A 322 17.90 -4.20 -15.52
N MET A 323 18.88 -4.60 -14.71
CA MET A 323 19.30 -3.82 -13.55
C MET A 323 19.84 -2.44 -13.94
N PHE A 324 20.64 -2.35 -15.00
CA PHE A 324 21.15 -1.07 -15.50
C PHE A 324 20.03 -0.17 -16.03
N ASP A 325 19.18 -0.71 -16.90
CA ASP A 325 18.08 0.02 -17.54
C ASP A 325 17.11 0.60 -16.50
N HIS A 326 16.85 -0.14 -15.42
CA HIS A 326 15.90 0.24 -14.36
C HIS A 326 16.56 0.79 -13.08
N LYS A 327 17.88 1.02 -13.09
CA LYS A 327 18.65 1.54 -11.95
C LYS A 327 18.40 0.74 -10.66
N LEU A 328 18.58 -0.58 -10.74
CA LEU A 328 18.42 -1.54 -9.65
C LEU A 328 19.80 -1.94 -9.11
N GLU A 329 20.05 -1.75 -7.81
CA GLU A 329 21.39 -1.88 -7.20
C GLU A 329 21.63 -3.34 -6.74
N PRO A 330 22.59 -4.11 -7.31
CA PRO A 330 22.75 -5.53 -7.01
C PRO A 330 23.58 -5.81 -5.75
N GLU A 331 23.20 -6.86 -5.02
CA GLU A 331 24.04 -7.53 -4.02
C GLU A 331 25.21 -8.26 -4.70
N VAL A 332 26.45 -7.97 -4.30
CA VAL A 332 27.64 -8.66 -4.80
C VAL A 332 28.29 -9.44 -3.66
N TYR A 333 28.36 -10.76 -3.83
CA TYR A 333 28.75 -11.69 -2.76
C TYR A 333 29.92 -12.62 -3.12
N ASN A 334 30.44 -12.56 -4.35
CA ASN A 334 31.66 -13.28 -4.75
C ASN A 334 32.35 -12.60 -5.96
N PHE A 335 33.59 -13.03 -6.25
CA PHE A 335 34.38 -12.47 -7.36
C PHE A 335 33.78 -12.79 -8.74
N TYR A 336 33.11 -13.93 -8.90
CA TYR A 336 32.53 -14.32 -10.19
C TYR A 336 31.42 -13.35 -10.64
N ILE A 337 30.50 -13.00 -9.73
CA ILE A 337 29.45 -12.00 -9.99
C ILE A 337 30.06 -10.63 -10.19
N LEU A 338 31.02 -10.23 -9.34
CA LEU A 338 31.71 -8.94 -9.47
C LEU A 338 32.34 -8.78 -10.86
N ASP A 339 33.12 -9.77 -11.29
CA ASP A 339 33.83 -9.74 -12.57
C ASP A 339 32.88 -9.77 -13.76
N THR A 340 31.79 -10.55 -13.68
CA THR A 340 30.79 -10.63 -14.75
C THR A 340 29.99 -9.33 -14.85
N LEU A 341 29.63 -8.72 -13.72
CA LEU A 341 28.91 -7.45 -13.66
C LEU A 341 29.76 -6.31 -14.24
N ILE A 342 31.05 -6.26 -13.89
CA ILE A 342 31.98 -5.26 -14.42
C ILE A 342 32.09 -5.40 -15.94
N LYS A 343 32.28 -6.61 -16.47
CA LYS A 343 32.37 -6.84 -17.92
C LYS A 343 31.12 -6.41 -18.66
N GLU A 344 29.93 -6.73 -18.14
CA GLU A 344 28.68 -6.33 -18.80
C GLU A 344 28.45 -4.83 -18.67
N ALA A 345 28.76 -4.21 -17.53
CA ALA A 345 28.69 -2.75 -17.36
C ALA A 345 29.61 -2.03 -18.34
N GLU A 346 30.87 -2.47 -18.48
CA GLU A 346 31.83 -1.91 -19.44
C GLU A 346 31.33 -2.04 -20.89
N LYS A 347 30.78 -3.20 -21.26
CA LYS A 347 30.18 -3.43 -22.59
C LYS A 347 29.00 -2.50 -22.87
N GLN A 348 28.22 -2.15 -21.85
CA GLN A 348 27.07 -1.24 -21.96
C GLN A 348 27.46 0.24 -21.76
N GLY A 349 28.74 0.54 -21.53
CA GLY A 349 29.22 1.90 -21.26
C GLY A 349 28.77 2.49 -19.91
N ILE A 350 28.37 1.64 -18.97
CA ILE A 350 27.95 2.01 -17.63
C ILE A 350 29.18 2.33 -16.77
N THR A 351 29.12 3.42 -16.01
CA THR A 351 30.18 3.83 -15.07
C THR A 351 29.60 4.11 -13.70
N ASN A 352 30.40 3.84 -12.65
CA ASN A 352 30.03 4.05 -11.25
C ASN A 352 28.66 3.49 -10.85
N PHE A 353 28.28 2.32 -11.38
CA PHE A 353 27.03 1.68 -11.01
C PHE A 353 27.06 1.22 -9.54
N PRO A 354 26.11 1.65 -8.70
CA PRO A 354 26.11 1.34 -7.27
C PRO A 354 25.89 -0.15 -7.02
N ILE A 355 26.73 -0.74 -6.17
CA ILE A 355 26.62 -2.15 -5.75
C ILE A 355 26.67 -2.29 -4.23
N HIS A 356 26.06 -3.35 -3.70
CA HIS A 356 26.01 -3.66 -2.28
C HIS A 356 26.88 -4.87 -1.96
N ILE A 357 28.01 -4.65 -1.29
CA ILE A 357 28.96 -5.72 -0.97
C ILE A 357 28.47 -6.53 0.22
N LYS A 358 28.40 -7.85 0.09
CA LYS A 358 28.06 -8.74 1.19
C LYS A 358 29.26 -9.47 1.75
N ILE A 359 29.41 -9.41 3.05
CA ILE A 359 30.45 -10.11 3.81
C ILE A 359 29.79 -11.25 4.58
N ASP A 360 30.37 -12.45 4.53
CA ASP A 360 29.94 -13.55 5.38
C ASP A 360 30.67 -13.49 6.73
N THR A 361 29.93 -13.26 7.80
CA THR A 361 30.46 -13.26 9.17
C THR A 361 30.01 -14.46 9.99
N GLY A 362 29.38 -15.46 9.37
CA GLY A 362 28.97 -16.69 10.04
C GLY A 362 27.66 -17.30 9.55
N MET A 363 27.00 -16.73 8.54
CA MET A 363 25.78 -17.32 7.97
C MET A 363 26.12 -18.41 6.94
N HIS A 364 27.30 -18.36 6.32
CA HIS A 364 27.81 -19.38 5.39
C HIS A 364 26.86 -19.70 4.23
N ARG A 365 26.08 -18.69 3.83
CA ARG A 365 25.15 -18.78 2.70
C ARG A 365 25.70 -18.09 1.47
N LEU A 366 25.99 -16.79 1.59
CA LEU A 366 26.54 -15.93 0.53
C LEU A 366 27.35 -14.81 1.19
N GLY A 367 28.46 -14.42 0.58
CA GLY A 367 29.27 -13.27 0.99
C GLY A 367 30.75 -13.54 0.79
N PHE A 368 31.53 -12.47 0.64
CA PHE A 368 32.99 -12.53 0.70
C PHE A 368 33.42 -12.91 2.12
N ASN A 369 34.48 -13.71 2.24
CA ASN A 369 35.08 -13.90 3.56
C ASN A 369 35.79 -12.62 3.98
N PRO A 370 35.89 -12.30 5.28
CA PRO A 370 36.68 -11.17 5.76
C PRO A 370 38.14 -11.20 5.25
N ALA A 371 38.71 -12.38 5.03
CA ALA A 371 40.06 -12.53 4.46
C ALA A 371 40.16 -12.11 2.98
N ASP A 372 39.05 -12.00 2.25
CA ASP A 372 39.02 -11.58 0.85
C ASP A 372 39.10 -10.05 0.69
N MET A 373 39.01 -9.27 1.77
CA MET A 373 38.91 -7.81 1.72
C MET A 373 40.06 -7.12 0.96
N PRO A 374 41.35 -7.48 1.15
CA PRO A 374 42.43 -6.85 0.38
C PRO A 374 42.29 -7.08 -1.13
N ARG A 375 41.89 -8.29 -1.52
CA ARG A 375 41.69 -8.66 -2.93
C ARG A 375 40.47 -7.94 -3.51
N LEU A 376 39.39 -7.84 -2.75
CA LEU A 376 38.17 -7.14 -3.14
C LEU A 376 38.42 -5.64 -3.36
N VAL A 377 39.13 -4.99 -2.43
CA VAL A 377 39.52 -3.58 -2.54
C VAL A 377 40.35 -3.34 -3.79
N SER A 378 41.41 -4.14 -3.99
CA SER A 378 42.27 -4.06 -5.19
C SER A 378 41.45 -4.21 -6.47
N ARG A 379 40.55 -5.19 -6.52
CA ARG A 379 39.72 -5.46 -7.69
C ARG A 379 38.74 -4.31 -8.00
N LEU A 380 38.11 -3.74 -6.99
CA LEU A 380 37.18 -2.62 -7.14
C LEU A 380 37.90 -1.33 -7.54
N LYS A 381 39.14 -1.09 -7.09
CA LYS A 381 39.95 0.07 -7.49
C LYS A 381 40.49 -0.01 -8.91
N GLY A 382 40.68 -1.23 -9.44
CA GLY A 382 41.22 -1.47 -10.79
C GLY A 382 40.21 -1.30 -11.93
N GLN A 383 39.04 -0.72 -11.68
CA GLN A 383 37.93 -0.58 -12.63
C GLN A 383 37.11 0.68 -12.33
N SER A 384 36.25 1.12 -13.27
CA SER A 384 35.39 2.32 -13.11
C SER A 384 33.90 2.05 -13.39
N ALA A 385 33.54 0.81 -13.68
CA ALA A 385 32.21 0.39 -14.05
C ALA A 385 31.24 0.38 -12.86
N VAL A 386 31.69 -0.09 -11.69
CA VAL A 386 30.89 -0.23 -10.46
C VAL A 386 31.50 0.50 -9.28
N ILE A 387 30.69 0.85 -8.28
CA ILE A 387 31.12 1.54 -7.06
C ILE A 387 30.42 0.95 -5.82
N PRO A 388 31.15 0.62 -4.73
CA PRO A 388 30.53 0.08 -3.52
C PRO A 388 29.69 1.17 -2.82
N ARG A 389 28.36 1.06 -2.96
CA ARG A 389 27.39 1.96 -2.32
C ARG A 389 27.19 1.61 -0.85
N SER A 390 27.16 0.32 -0.55
CA SER A 390 27.07 -0.19 0.81
C SER A 390 27.88 -1.47 1.00
N VAL A 391 28.10 -1.81 2.26
CA VAL A 391 28.63 -3.10 2.71
C VAL A 391 27.77 -3.64 3.85
N PHE A 392 27.50 -4.94 3.84
CA PHE A 392 26.60 -5.54 4.82
C PHE A 392 26.90 -7.00 5.13
N SER A 393 26.35 -7.46 6.25
CA SER A 393 26.28 -8.88 6.59
C SER A 393 24.92 -9.22 7.19
N HIS A 394 24.68 -10.48 7.54
CA HIS A 394 23.41 -10.96 8.11
C HIS A 394 23.64 -11.69 9.44
N LEU A 395 22.92 -11.25 10.47
CA LEU A 395 22.94 -11.90 11.78
C LEU A 395 22.21 -13.25 11.72
N VAL A 396 22.80 -14.28 12.32
CA VAL A 396 22.27 -15.65 12.30
C VAL A 396 21.26 -15.88 13.42
N GLY A 397 21.62 -15.51 14.64
CA GLY A 397 20.84 -15.83 15.84
C GLY A 397 20.26 -14.62 16.55
N SER A 398 20.10 -13.49 15.86
CA SER A 398 19.62 -12.24 16.46
C SER A 398 18.20 -12.34 17.03
N ASP A 399 17.45 -13.38 16.74
CA ASP A 399 16.10 -13.67 17.23
C ASP A 399 16.07 -14.51 18.52
N ASN A 400 17.18 -15.14 18.90
CA ASN A 400 17.27 -16.00 20.10
C ASN A 400 18.39 -15.53 21.03
N THR A 401 18.11 -15.45 22.34
CA THR A 401 19.08 -15.04 23.37
C THR A 401 20.23 -16.03 23.56
N GLU A 402 20.03 -17.30 23.25
CA GLU A 402 21.07 -18.33 23.31
C GLU A 402 22.28 -18.01 22.40
N PHE A 403 22.06 -17.26 21.32
CA PHE A 403 23.07 -16.98 20.31
C PHE A 403 23.66 -15.56 20.40
N ASP A 404 23.49 -14.87 21.53
CA ASP A 404 23.93 -13.48 21.69
C ASP A 404 25.45 -13.33 21.55
N ASP A 405 26.22 -14.23 22.16
CA ASP A 405 27.68 -14.21 22.06
C ASP A 405 28.16 -14.45 20.63
N PHE A 406 27.48 -15.31 19.89
CA PHE A 406 27.75 -15.53 18.48
C PHE A 406 27.41 -14.27 17.66
N THR A 407 26.23 -13.69 17.90
CA THR A 407 25.77 -12.48 17.21
C THR A 407 26.73 -11.30 17.43
N ARG A 408 27.23 -11.10 18.65
CA ARG A 408 28.25 -10.07 18.94
C ARG A 408 29.56 -10.33 18.22
N LYS A 409 30.01 -11.59 18.12
CA LYS A 409 31.19 -11.94 17.31
C LYS A 409 30.99 -11.60 15.83
N GLN A 410 29.80 -11.84 15.27
CA GLN A 410 29.46 -11.44 13.91
C GLN A 410 29.56 -9.92 13.70
N ILE A 411 29.06 -9.14 14.66
CA ILE A 411 29.09 -7.68 14.62
C ILE A 411 30.53 -7.16 14.61
N VAL A 412 31.40 -7.68 15.50
CA VAL A 412 32.82 -7.28 15.56
C VAL A 412 33.54 -7.62 14.25
N LEU A 413 33.33 -8.82 13.72
CA LEU A 413 33.95 -9.26 12.47
C LEU A 413 33.50 -8.40 11.27
N PHE A 414 32.20 -8.04 11.24
CA PHE A 414 31.66 -7.13 10.24
C PHE A 414 32.25 -5.72 10.36
N GLU A 415 32.37 -5.19 11.57
CA GLU A 415 32.93 -3.86 11.80
C GLU A 415 34.38 -3.77 11.30
N GLN A 416 35.21 -4.78 11.58
CA GLN A 416 36.59 -4.84 11.09
C GLN A 416 36.64 -4.84 9.55
N ALA A 417 35.94 -5.78 8.91
CA ALA A 417 35.99 -5.92 7.45
C ALA A 417 35.34 -4.74 6.70
N SER A 418 34.26 -4.17 7.24
CA SER A 418 33.61 -2.99 6.64
C SER A 418 34.44 -1.71 6.81
N THR A 419 35.23 -1.60 7.88
CA THR A 419 36.16 -0.49 8.09
C THR A 419 37.30 -0.53 7.08
N GLU A 420 37.89 -1.70 6.83
CA GLU A 420 38.92 -1.88 5.80
C GLU A 420 38.42 -1.45 4.41
N LEU A 421 37.18 -1.80 4.05
CA LEU A 421 36.59 -1.33 2.80
C LEU A 421 36.42 0.20 2.78
N GLN A 422 35.93 0.79 3.87
CA GLN A 422 35.69 2.23 3.96
C GLN A 422 37.00 3.03 3.86
N GLU A 423 38.08 2.58 4.48
CA GLU A 423 39.39 3.26 4.44
C GLU A 423 39.96 3.37 3.02
N ALA A 424 39.56 2.46 2.12
CA ALA A 424 39.96 2.52 0.73
C ALA A 424 39.26 3.62 -0.10
N TYR A 425 38.18 4.24 0.40
CA TYR A 425 37.39 5.22 -0.35
C TYR A 425 37.17 6.52 0.41
N SER A 426 37.22 7.65 -0.31
CA SER A 426 37.03 8.98 0.27
C SER A 426 35.57 9.33 0.56
N TYR A 427 34.63 8.68 -0.11
CA TYR A 427 33.20 8.84 0.14
C TYR A 427 32.70 7.81 1.15
N LYS A 428 31.58 8.10 1.79
CA LYS A 428 30.96 7.22 2.78
C LYS A 428 30.32 6.01 2.10
N ILE A 429 30.76 4.81 2.47
CA ILE A 429 30.12 3.53 2.18
C ILE A 429 29.15 3.23 3.32
N LEU A 430 27.88 3.01 2.99
CA LEU A 430 26.86 2.74 4.00
C LEU A 430 27.05 1.34 4.59
N ARG A 431 26.98 1.19 5.90
CA ARG A 431 27.12 -0.10 6.59
C ARG A 431 25.80 -0.53 7.22
N HIS A 432 25.44 -1.80 7.07
CA HIS A 432 24.22 -2.34 7.66
C HIS A 432 24.35 -3.82 8.04
N ILE A 433 23.85 -4.24 9.20
CA ILE A 433 23.86 -5.66 9.60
C ILE A 433 22.55 -6.14 10.23
N CYS A 434 21.83 -5.27 10.95
CA CYS A 434 20.62 -5.65 11.65
C CYS A 434 19.47 -6.03 10.69
N ASN A 435 18.85 -7.17 10.98
CA ASN A 435 17.50 -7.54 10.52
C ASN A 435 16.46 -7.03 11.56
N SER A 436 15.18 -7.40 11.43
CA SER A 436 14.11 -7.00 12.37
C SER A 436 14.47 -7.22 13.85
N ALA A 437 14.95 -8.42 14.21
CA ALA A 437 15.34 -8.72 15.59
C ALA A 437 16.58 -7.92 16.03
N GLY A 438 17.55 -7.76 15.13
CA GLY A 438 18.76 -6.97 15.37
C GLY A 438 18.48 -5.50 15.71
N ILE A 439 17.44 -4.90 15.11
CA ILE A 439 17.04 -3.51 15.39
C ILE A 439 16.65 -3.34 16.86
N GLU A 440 15.93 -4.31 17.43
CA GLU A 440 15.42 -4.25 18.80
C GLU A 440 16.47 -4.65 19.83
N ARG A 441 17.22 -5.73 19.54
CA ARG A 441 18.08 -6.41 20.51
C ARG A 441 19.54 -5.95 20.50
N PHE A 442 20.02 -5.40 19.38
CA PHE A 442 21.41 -4.96 19.20
C PHE A 442 21.48 -3.53 18.65
N PRO A 443 20.93 -2.52 19.38
CA PRO A 443 20.88 -1.13 18.91
C PRO A 443 22.26 -0.49 18.66
N GLU A 444 23.32 -1.03 19.25
CA GLU A 444 24.71 -0.66 18.98
C GLU A 444 25.11 -0.96 17.53
N ALA A 445 24.54 -2.02 16.93
CA ALA A 445 24.89 -2.54 15.61
C ALA A 445 24.03 -1.96 14.47
N GLN A 446 23.30 -0.86 14.70
CA GLN A 446 22.51 -0.19 13.65
C GLN A 446 23.37 0.35 12.49
N PHE A 447 24.63 0.71 12.78
CA PHE A 447 25.55 1.36 11.84
C PHE A 447 24.88 2.53 11.07
N ASP A 448 24.90 2.49 9.74
CA ASP A 448 24.36 3.56 8.89
C ASP A 448 22.96 3.22 8.37
N MET A 449 22.61 1.93 8.23
CA MET A 449 21.25 1.47 7.87
C MET A 449 20.86 0.16 8.54
N VAL A 450 19.56 -0.09 8.64
CA VAL A 450 19.00 -1.38 9.10
C VAL A 450 18.06 -1.99 8.05
N ARG A 451 17.83 -3.30 8.12
CA ARG A 451 16.94 -4.02 7.19
C ARG A 451 15.71 -4.55 7.91
N LEU A 452 14.58 -3.91 7.70
CA LEU A 452 13.30 -4.29 8.27
C LEU A 452 12.55 -5.24 7.33
N GLY A 453 12.41 -6.50 7.75
CA GLY A 453 11.70 -7.54 7.01
C GLY A 453 10.43 -7.97 7.71
N ILE A 454 10.44 -9.15 8.33
CA ILE A 454 9.23 -9.81 8.87
C ILE A 454 8.51 -8.98 9.95
N GLY A 455 9.24 -8.15 10.71
CA GLY A 455 8.68 -7.20 11.67
C GLY A 455 7.78 -6.13 11.03
N LEU A 456 8.02 -5.76 9.77
CA LEU A 456 7.13 -4.86 9.02
C LEU A 456 5.73 -5.45 8.85
N TYR A 457 5.67 -6.77 8.68
CA TYR A 457 4.45 -7.53 8.33
C TYR A 457 3.73 -8.12 9.54
N GLY A 458 4.04 -7.67 10.76
CA GLY A 458 3.32 -8.14 11.93
C GLY A 458 3.94 -9.32 12.66
N ILE A 459 5.20 -9.66 12.37
CA ILE A 459 5.88 -10.79 13.01
C ILE A 459 7.13 -10.29 13.73
N ASN A 460 7.03 -10.21 15.05
CA ASN A 460 8.14 -10.00 15.95
C ASN A 460 8.65 -11.36 16.45
N PRO A 461 9.94 -11.67 16.28
CA PRO A 461 10.52 -12.92 16.76
C PRO A 461 10.67 -13.00 18.29
N VAL A 462 10.53 -11.89 19.01
CA VAL A 462 10.66 -11.78 20.46
C VAL A 462 9.29 -11.69 21.12
N ASP A 463 8.49 -10.68 20.75
CA ASP A 463 7.16 -10.44 21.33
C ASP A 463 6.23 -9.71 20.34
N ASN A 464 5.09 -10.33 20.04
CA ASN A 464 4.05 -9.78 19.16
C ASN A 464 3.01 -8.89 19.89
N SER A 465 3.23 -8.53 21.16
CA SER A 465 2.29 -7.69 21.91
C SER A 465 2.18 -6.25 21.38
N ILE A 466 3.21 -5.76 20.70
CA ILE A 466 3.29 -4.37 20.20
C ILE A 466 3.08 -4.28 18.69
N ILE A 467 3.57 -5.26 17.93
CA ILE A 467 3.49 -5.23 16.47
C ILE A 467 2.10 -5.67 16.01
N HIS A 468 1.55 -4.97 15.02
CA HIS A 468 0.22 -5.21 14.47
C HIS A 468 0.25 -6.26 13.35
N ASN A 469 -0.73 -7.18 13.35
CA ASN A 469 -0.94 -8.10 12.23
C ASN A 469 -1.29 -7.31 10.96
N VAL A 470 -0.56 -7.59 9.87
CA VAL A 470 -0.76 -6.94 8.57
C VAL A 470 -1.64 -7.78 7.64
N SER A 471 -1.47 -9.10 7.65
CA SER A 471 -2.12 -9.99 6.68
C SER A 471 -3.11 -10.92 7.37
N THR A 472 -4.37 -10.88 6.91
CA THR A 472 -5.45 -11.77 7.38
C THR A 472 -6.07 -12.52 6.21
N LEU A 473 -5.93 -13.84 6.21
CA LEU A 473 -6.60 -14.72 5.25
C LEU A 473 -8.04 -14.96 5.70
N LYS A 474 -9.00 -14.60 4.85
CA LYS A 474 -10.43 -14.74 5.11
C LYS A 474 -11.07 -15.60 4.04
N THR A 475 -12.09 -16.34 4.42
CA THR A 475 -12.91 -17.10 3.47
C THR A 475 -14.37 -17.12 3.93
N THR A 476 -15.19 -17.95 3.30
CA THR A 476 -16.61 -18.10 3.65
C THR A 476 -17.00 -19.56 3.77
N ILE A 477 -18.11 -19.84 4.46
CA ILE A 477 -18.67 -21.19 4.54
C ILE A 477 -19.45 -21.49 3.25
N LEU A 478 -19.00 -22.48 2.47
CA LEU A 478 -19.70 -22.96 1.27
C LEU A 478 -20.95 -23.76 1.63
N GLN A 479 -20.74 -24.74 2.51
CA GLN A 479 -21.74 -25.75 2.82
C GLN A 479 -21.59 -26.19 4.26
N ILE A 480 -22.71 -26.44 4.93
CA ILE A 480 -22.73 -27.08 6.25
C ILE A 480 -23.47 -28.42 6.16
N ARG A 481 -22.92 -29.47 6.78
CA ARG A 481 -23.56 -30.78 6.91
C ARG A 481 -23.54 -31.27 8.35
N ASP A 482 -24.67 -31.82 8.79
CA ASP A 482 -24.73 -32.62 10.02
C ASP A 482 -24.29 -34.05 9.70
N VAL A 483 -23.28 -34.53 10.43
CA VAL A 483 -22.60 -35.80 10.17
C VAL A 483 -22.61 -36.66 11.44
N PRO A 484 -23.18 -37.88 11.40
CA PRO A 484 -23.21 -38.77 12.56
C PRO A 484 -21.81 -39.17 13.05
N ALA A 485 -21.69 -39.46 14.34
CA ALA A 485 -20.44 -39.91 14.97
C ALA A 485 -19.80 -41.14 14.31
N SER A 486 -20.60 -41.98 13.64
CA SER A 486 -20.15 -43.20 12.97
C SER A 486 -19.47 -42.96 11.62
N GLU A 487 -19.54 -41.73 11.08
CA GLU A 487 -19.01 -41.38 9.77
C GLU A 487 -17.64 -40.68 9.85
N THR A 488 -17.04 -40.45 8.68
CA THR A 488 -15.70 -39.86 8.55
C THR A 488 -15.64 -38.77 7.48
N ILE A 489 -14.72 -37.83 7.64
CA ILE A 489 -14.55 -36.67 6.75
C ILE A 489 -13.26 -36.75 5.93
N GLY A 490 -13.37 -36.39 4.64
CA GLY A 490 -12.25 -36.14 3.74
C GLY A 490 -11.50 -37.38 3.26
N TYR A 491 -10.44 -37.15 2.47
CA TYR A 491 -9.66 -38.21 1.85
C TYR A 491 -9.10 -39.22 2.85
N SER A 492 -9.12 -40.49 2.45
CA SER A 492 -8.68 -41.63 3.26
C SER A 492 -9.41 -41.77 4.59
N ARG A 493 -10.62 -41.18 4.71
CA ARG A 493 -11.46 -41.25 5.92
C ARG A 493 -10.72 -40.77 7.17
N LYS A 494 -9.81 -39.79 7.02
CA LYS A 494 -8.91 -39.36 8.10
C LYS A 494 -9.57 -38.48 9.16
N GLY A 495 -10.67 -37.81 8.83
CA GLY A 495 -11.44 -37.03 9.80
C GLY A 495 -12.38 -37.93 10.57
N THR A 496 -11.90 -38.54 11.64
CA THR A 496 -12.73 -39.38 12.53
C THR A 496 -13.55 -38.50 13.47
N LEU A 497 -14.83 -38.83 13.63
CA LEU A 497 -15.74 -38.17 14.56
C LEU A 497 -15.89 -38.98 15.84
N THR A 498 -16.06 -38.29 16.96
CA THR A 498 -16.34 -38.90 18.29
C THR A 498 -17.73 -38.57 18.81
N ARG A 499 -18.48 -37.74 18.06
CA ARG A 499 -19.85 -37.29 18.33
C ARG A 499 -20.52 -36.91 17.01
N ASP A 500 -21.84 -36.77 17.03
CA ASP A 500 -22.55 -36.13 15.95
C ASP A 500 -22.04 -34.68 15.84
N SER A 501 -21.61 -34.31 14.64
CA SER A 501 -20.89 -33.06 14.40
C SER A 501 -21.48 -32.30 13.22
N ARG A 502 -21.36 -30.97 13.28
CA ARG A 502 -21.72 -30.05 12.21
C ARG A 502 -20.45 -29.60 11.50
N ILE A 503 -20.27 -30.00 10.24
CA ILE A 503 -19.04 -29.80 9.47
C ILE A 503 -19.27 -28.77 8.38
N ALA A 504 -18.44 -27.73 8.35
CA ALA A 504 -18.46 -26.69 7.33
C ALA A 504 -17.34 -26.92 6.30
N ALA A 505 -17.66 -26.76 5.03
CA ALA A 505 -16.70 -26.76 3.92
C ALA A 505 -16.29 -25.33 3.54
N LEU A 506 -15.01 -25.11 3.30
CA LEU A 506 -14.42 -23.81 2.94
C LEU A 506 -13.77 -23.90 1.54
N PRO A 507 -13.86 -22.85 0.70
CA PRO A 507 -13.26 -22.77 -0.63
C PRO A 507 -11.76 -22.42 -0.53
N ILE A 508 -11.01 -23.21 0.23
CA ILE A 508 -9.56 -23.08 0.35
C ILE A 508 -8.92 -24.43 0.62
N GLY A 509 -7.85 -24.73 -0.11
CA GLY A 509 -7.09 -25.96 0.04
C GLY A 509 -5.58 -25.77 -0.16
N TYR A 510 -4.87 -26.89 -0.34
CA TYR A 510 -3.41 -26.86 -0.46
C TYR A 510 -2.91 -26.25 -1.77
N ALA A 511 -3.75 -26.15 -2.82
CA ALA A 511 -3.41 -25.42 -4.04
C ALA A 511 -3.26 -23.92 -3.78
N ASP A 512 -4.01 -23.39 -2.82
CA ASP A 512 -3.95 -21.99 -2.37
C ASP A 512 -2.82 -21.73 -1.36
N GLY A 513 -2.04 -22.76 -1.00
CA GLY A 513 -0.96 -22.68 -0.03
C GLY A 513 -1.31 -23.13 1.40
N LEU A 514 -2.55 -23.55 1.66
CA LEU A 514 -2.94 -24.09 2.97
C LEU A 514 -2.32 -25.48 3.21
N ASN A 515 -1.23 -25.52 3.98
CA ASN A 515 -0.43 -26.74 4.14
C ASN A 515 -1.26 -27.92 4.66
N ARG A 516 -1.26 -29.03 3.91
CA ARG A 516 -2.03 -30.25 4.23
C ARG A 516 -1.83 -30.80 5.65
N ARG A 517 -0.68 -30.54 6.27
CA ARG A 517 -0.36 -30.94 7.65
C ARG A 517 -1.18 -30.21 8.72
N LEU A 518 -1.84 -29.10 8.37
CA LEU A 518 -2.70 -28.33 9.27
C LEU A 518 -4.07 -29.01 9.51
N GLY A 519 -4.44 -29.99 8.67
CA GLY A 519 -5.66 -30.77 8.83
C GLY A 519 -5.65 -31.68 10.07
N ASN A 520 -6.71 -32.45 10.25
CA ASN A 520 -6.86 -33.41 11.36
C ASN A 520 -6.60 -32.81 12.75
N GLY A 521 -7.08 -31.58 13.00
CA GLY A 521 -7.02 -30.91 14.31
C GLY A 521 -5.72 -30.21 14.65
N HIS A 522 -4.74 -30.15 13.73
CA HIS A 522 -3.44 -29.49 14.00
C HIS A 522 -3.53 -27.96 13.90
N ALA A 523 -4.60 -27.42 13.33
CA ALA A 523 -4.89 -25.99 13.25
C ALA A 523 -6.41 -25.73 13.29
N TYR A 524 -6.78 -24.46 13.31
CA TYR A 524 -8.17 -24.01 13.38
C TYR A 524 -8.38 -22.70 12.61
N CYS A 525 -9.64 -22.44 12.25
CA CYS A 525 -10.14 -21.13 11.79
C CYS A 525 -10.95 -20.44 12.89
N LEU A 526 -11.32 -19.18 12.67
CA LEU A 526 -12.19 -18.42 13.57
C LEU A 526 -13.54 -18.15 12.91
N VAL A 527 -14.59 -18.85 13.37
CA VAL A 527 -15.96 -18.59 12.93
C VAL A 527 -16.68 -17.82 14.03
N LYS A 528 -17.10 -16.58 13.74
CA LYS A 528 -17.69 -15.66 14.73
C LYS A 528 -16.85 -15.51 16.01
N GLY A 529 -15.52 -15.47 15.84
CA GLY A 529 -14.55 -15.36 16.93
C GLY A 529 -14.32 -16.65 17.73
N GLN A 530 -14.98 -17.75 17.37
CA GLN A 530 -14.83 -19.06 18.01
C GLN A 530 -13.93 -19.97 17.17
N ARG A 531 -13.09 -20.77 17.84
CA ARG A 531 -12.16 -21.69 17.16
C ARG A 531 -12.93 -22.88 16.57
N ALA A 532 -12.80 -23.07 15.26
CA ALA A 532 -13.31 -24.22 14.52
C ALA A 532 -12.12 -25.02 13.98
N PRO A 533 -11.78 -26.20 14.56
CA PRO A 533 -10.61 -26.97 14.13
C PRO A 533 -10.81 -27.56 12.74
N TYR A 534 -9.74 -27.64 11.95
CA TYR A 534 -9.76 -28.38 10.68
C TYR A 534 -9.96 -29.88 10.93
N ILE A 535 -10.84 -30.51 10.16
CA ILE A 535 -11.13 -31.94 10.26
C ILE A 535 -10.84 -32.68 8.95
N GLY A 536 -10.23 -33.86 9.07
CA GLY A 536 -9.79 -34.62 7.91
C GLY A 536 -8.58 -33.99 7.22
N ASN A 537 -8.23 -34.57 6.07
CA ASN A 537 -7.19 -34.02 5.22
C ASN A 537 -7.69 -32.75 4.51
N ILE A 538 -6.85 -31.73 4.47
CA ILE A 538 -7.03 -30.59 3.58
C ILE A 538 -6.95 -31.09 2.14
N CYS A 539 -7.96 -30.77 1.33
CA CYS A 539 -8.04 -31.17 -0.08
C CYS A 539 -7.37 -30.10 -0.97
N MET A 540 -7.41 -30.30 -2.29
CA MET A 540 -6.75 -29.39 -3.24
C MET A 540 -7.32 -27.97 -3.15
N ASP A 541 -8.65 -27.87 -3.23
CA ASP A 541 -9.36 -26.58 -3.32
C ASP A 541 -10.34 -26.35 -2.16
N VAL A 542 -10.55 -27.38 -1.31
CA VAL A 542 -11.54 -27.35 -0.23
C VAL A 542 -10.94 -27.89 1.07
N SER A 543 -11.36 -27.30 2.18
CA SER A 543 -11.05 -27.78 3.52
C SER A 543 -12.32 -27.87 4.37
N MET A 544 -12.27 -28.70 5.40
CA MET A 544 -13.40 -28.92 6.30
C MET A 544 -13.03 -28.51 7.72
N ILE A 545 -13.94 -27.84 8.40
CA ILE A 545 -13.80 -27.45 9.80
C ILE A 545 -14.99 -27.97 10.62
N ASP A 546 -14.74 -28.35 11.87
CA ASP A 546 -15.81 -28.69 12.81
C ASP A 546 -16.38 -27.40 13.44
N VAL A 547 -17.64 -27.09 13.11
CA VAL A 547 -18.38 -25.93 13.62
C VAL A 547 -19.45 -26.35 14.63
N THR A 548 -19.38 -27.56 15.18
CA THR A 548 -20.29 -28.04 16.22
C THR A 548 -20.29 -27.09 17.42
N GLY A 549 -21.46 -26.56 17.77
CA GLY A 549 -21.63 -25.59 18.85
C GLY A 549 -21.40 -24.14 18.46
N ILE A 550 -21.04 -23.86 17.20
CA ILE A 550 -20.92 -22.51 16.66
C ILE A 550 -22.20 -22.21 15.85
N ASP A 551 -22.95 -21.20 16.29
CA ASP A 551 -24.11 -20.70 15.55
C ASP A 551 -23.66 -20.00 14.27
N CYS A 552 -23.61 -20.72 13.15
CA CYS A 552 -23.18 -20.22 11.85
C CYS A 552 -24.02 -20.79 10.70
N LYS A 553 -23.97 -20.12 9.55
CA LYS A 553 -24.67 -20.49 8.32
C LYS A 553 -23.76 -20.38 7.10
N GLU A 554 -24.19 -20.99 6.01
CA GLU A 554 -23.56 -20.84 4.69
C GLU A 554 -23.50 -19.35 4.31
N GLY A 555 -22.36 -18.93 3.75
CA GLY A 555 -22.03 -17.53 3.48
C GLY A 555 -21.45 -16.74 4.66
N ASP A 556 -21.45 -17.28 5.90
CA ASP A 556 -20.76 -16.61 7.02
C ASP A 556 -19.23 -16.58 6.77
N ARG A 557 -18.58 -15.49 7.20
CA ARG A 557 -17.12 -15.31 7.11
C ARG A 557 -16.37 -16.19 8.10
N VAL A 558 -15.20 -16.65 7.67
CA VAL A 558 -14.26 -17.53 8.38
C VAL A 558 -12.86 -16.93 8.39
#